data_AF-A0ABD0ZCP2-F1
#
_entry.id   AF-A0ABD0ZCP2-F1
#
_cell.length_a   1.000
_cell.length_b   1.000
_cell.length_c   1.000
_cell.angle_alpha   90.00
_cell.angle_beta   90.00
_cell.angle_gamma   90.00
#
_symmetry.space_group_name_H-M   'P 1'
#
loop_
_entity.id
_entity.type
_entity.pdbx_description
1 polymer ?
#
loop_
_entity_poly.entity_id
_entity_poly.type
_entity_poly.pdbx_seq_one_letter_code
_entity_poly.pdbx_strand_id
1 'polypeptide(L)'
;MDELVKMKKIADKRKLHVIPIFYKVKAPDVRNQTGEFGDNFWTLAKVSSGDQIKKWKDALECISNKMGLSLGDNSSEADFVKEVVKAVQRVVADIGLEEKEIHVQKKKRKDCKCNCAIKLTDFKRSKTKKLLYKKMFCNL
;
A
#
# COMPACT_ATOMS: atom_id res chain seq x y z
N MET A 1 16.31 2.72 -2.73
CA MET A 1 15.30 3.21 -1.75
C MET A 1 14.75 4.60 -2.07
N ASP A 2 15.52 5.49 -2.72
CA ASP A 2 15.07 6.87 -3.00
C ASP A 2 13.88 6.97 -3.96
N GLU A 3 13.73 6.01 -4.88
CA GLU A 3 12.55 5.91 -5.74
C GLU A 3 11.27 5.74 -4.94
N LEU A 4 11.28 4.88 -3.91
CA LEU A 4 10.13 4.67 -3.02
C LEU A 4 9.76 5.97 -2.28
N VAL A 5 10.76 6.75 -1.85
CA VAL A 5 10.55 8.07 -1.24
C VAL A 5 9.91 9.05 -2.24
N LYS A 6 10.36 9.04 -3.50
CA LYS A 6 9.75 9.85 -4.56
C LYS A 6 8.30 9.42 -4.81
N MET A 7 8.04 8.11 -4.92
CA MET A 7 6.68 7.57 -5.10
C MET A 7 5.75 7.98 -3.95
N LYS A 8 6.20 7.85 -2.70
CA LYS A 8 5.45 8.32 -1.52
C LYS A 8 5.09 9.80 -1.65
N LYS A 9 6.07 10.66 -1.97
CA LYS A 9 5.84 12.11 -2.14
C LYS A 9 4.82 12.45 -3.23
N ILE A 10 4.76 11.67 -4.32
CA ILE A 10 3.80 11.88 -5.41
C ILE A 10 2.42 11.32 -5.03
N ALA A 11 2.39 10.14 -4.40
CA ALA A 11 1.16 9.51 -3.90
C ALA A 11 0.48 10.37 -2.82
N ASP A 12 1.24 10.99 -1.91
CA ASP A 12 0.73 11.92 -0.88
C ASP A 12 0.06 13.15 -1.51
N LYS A 13 0.49 13.55 -2.72
CA LYS A 13 -0.14 14.62 -3.51
C LYS A 13 -1.38 14.15 -4.29
N ARG A 14 -1.80 12.89 -4.13
CA ARG A 14 -2.89 12.24 -4.89
C ARG A 14 -2.70 12.26 -6.40
N LYS A 15 -1.45 12.29 -6.86
CA LYS A 15 -1.10 12.31 -8.29
C LYS A 15 -0.66 10.96 -8.84
N LEU A 16 -0.58 9.94 -7.97
CA LEU A 16 -0.10 8.62 -8.35
C LEU A 16 -0.84 7.55 -7.54
N HIS A 17 -1.45 6.62 -8.27
CA HIS A 17 -1.94 5.37 -7.71
C HIS A 17 -0.77 4.39 -7.59
N VAL A 18 -0.60 3.82 -6.40
CA VAL A 18 0.48 2.87 -6.11
C VAL A 18 -0.14 1.54 -5.71
N ILE A 19 0.25 0.47 -6.39
CA ILE A 19 -0.12 -0.91 -6.07
C ILE A 19 1.15 -1.61 -5.55
N PRO A 20 1.30 -1.82 -4.24
CA PRO A 20 2.42 -2.59 -3.70
C PRO A 20 2.36 -4.05 -4.18
N ILE A 21 3.48 -4.58 -4.65
CA ILE A 21 3.66 -5.99 -5.02
C ILE A 21 4.71 -6.57 -4.07
N PHE A 22 4.31 -7.56 -3.28
CA PHE A 22 5.19 -8.27 -2.35
C PHE A 22 5.54 -9.63 -2.95
N TYR A 23 6.69 -9.70 -3.61
CA TYR A 23 7.14 -10.91 -4.29
C TYR A 23 8.00 -11.77 -3.36
N LYS A 24 7.48 -12.93 -2.92
CA LYS A 24 8.17 -13.87 -2.03
C LYS A 24 8.75 -13.17 -0.77
N VAL A 25 8.03 -12.15 -0.30
CA VAL A 25 8.36 -11.37 0.89
C VAL A 25 7.09 -11.09 1.66
N LYS A 26 7.16 -11.13 2.99
CA LYS A 26 6.01 -10.83 3.84
C LYS A 26 5.84 -9.31 3.93
N ALA A 27 4.64 -8.82 3.63
CA ALA A 27 4.32 -7.40 3.75
C ALA A 27 4.62 -6.79 5.14
N PRO A 28 4.38 -7.49 6.27
CA PRO A 28 4.80 -7.02 7.60
C PRO A 28 6.30 -6.80 7.73
N ASP A 29 7.12 -7.68 7.14
CA ASP A 29 8.58 -7.59 7.18
C ASP A 29 9.09 -6.37 6.41
N VAL A 30 8.45 -6.06 5.27
CA VAL A 30 8.74 -4.82 4.52
C VAL A 30 8.30 -3.58 5.31
N ARG A 31 7.09 -3.61 5.90
CA ARG A 31 6.51 -2.49 6.66
C ARG A 31 7.31 -2.13 7.90
N ASN A 32 7.76 -3.15 8.64
CA ASN A 32 8.43 -2.98 9.92
C ASN A 32 9.96 -3.10 9.81
N GLN A 33 10.48 -3.40 8.62
CA GLN A 33 11.89 -3.67 8.37
C GLN A 33 12.42 -4.79 9.29
N THR A 34 11.69 -5.92 9.30
CA THR A 34 12.01 -7.14 10.06
C THR A 34 12.29 -8.32 9.12
N GLY A 35 12.75 -9.45 9.67
CA GLY A 35 13.10 -10.64 8.89
C GLY A 35 14.24 -10.38 7.89
N GLU A 36 14.32 -11.23 6.86
CA GLU A 36 15.38 -11.14 5.84
C GLU A 36 15.37 -9.80 5.09
N PHE A 37 14.20 -9.22 4.85
CA PHE A 37 14.10 -7.88 4.28
C PHE A 37 14.73 -6.83 5.21
N GLY A 38 14.44 -6.92 6.51
CA GLY A 38 15.00 -6.07 7.55
C GLY A 38 16.51 -6.17 7.64
N ASP A 39 17.07 -7.37 7.62
CA ASP A 39 18.52 -7.59 7.71
C ASP A 39 19.27 -6.91 6.56
N ASN A 40 18.75 -7.03 5.34
CA ASN A 40 19.26 -6.32 4.17
C ASN A 40 19.08 -4.80 4.28
N PHE A 41 17.93 -4.35 4.76
CA PHE A 41 17.65 -2.93 4.98
C PHE A 41 18.63 -2.30 5.99
N TRP A 42 18.87 -2.96 7.12
CA TRP A 42 19.77 -2.46 8.16
C TRP A 42 21.23 -2.52 7.74
N THR A 43 21.61 -3.47 6.88
CA THR A 43 22.93 -3.50 6.25
C THR A 43 23.16 -2.25 5.38
N LEU A 44 22.19 -1.88 4.54
CA LEU A 44 22.22 -0.63 3.76
C LEU A 44 22.23 0.62 4.68
N ALA A 45 21.49 0.58 5.78
CA ALA A 45 21.38 1.70 6.72
C ALA A 45 22.72 2.06 7.38
N LYS A 46 23.64 1.10 7.58
CA LYS A 46 24.95 1.34 8.23
C LYS A 46 25.81 2.40 7.55
N VAL A 47 25.68 2.54 6.24
CA VAL A 47 26.45 3.50 5.42
C VAL A 47 25.63 4.71 4.99
N SER A 48 24.40 4.85 5.50
CA SER A 48 23.45 5.87 5.09
C SER A 48 23.27 6.93 6.18
N SER A 49 22.92 8.15 5.80
CA SER A 49 22.61 9.21 6.78
C SER A 49 21.32 8.91 7.54
N GLY A 50 21.21 9.41 8.78
CA GLY A 50 19.99 9.28 9.60
C GLY A 50 18.74 9.83 8.89
N ASP A 51 18.89 10.92 8.14
CA ASP A 51 17.82 11.52 7.35
C ASP A 51 17.36 10.63 6.19
N GLN A 52 18.28 9.92 5.53
CA GLN A 52 17.92 8.94 4.49
C GLN A 52 17.16 7.77 5.10
N ILE A 53 17.66 7.20 6.20
CA ILE A 53 17.02 6.09 6.90
C ILE A 53 15.60 6.47 7.31
N LYS A 54 15.41 7.65 7.92
CA LYS A 54 14.09 8.14 8.33
C LYS A 54 13.11 8.24 7.15
N LYS A 55 13.56 8.79 6.01
CA LYS A 55 12.73 8.90 4.79
C LYS A 55 12.38 7.52 4.22
N TRP A 56 13.31 6.58 4.24
CA TRP A 56 13.07 5.23 3.74
C TRP A 56 12.09 4.46 4.61
N LYS A 57 12.21 4.54 5.94
CA LYS A 57 11.27 3.92 6.89
C LYS A 57 9.85 4.45 6.70
N ASP A 58 9.69 5.77 6.65
CA ASP A 58 8.39 6.43 6.41
C ASP A 58 7.78 6.02 5.06
N ALA A 59 8.60 5.88 4.01
CA ALA A 59 8.13 5.44 2.71
C ALA A 59 7.70 3.96 2.69
N LEU A 60 8.49 3.07 3.32
CA LEU A 60 8.15 1.65 3.44
C LEU A 60 6.86 1.46 4.25
N GLU A 61 6.76 2.10 5.41
CA GLU A 61 5.56 2.03 6.24
C GLU A 61 4.33 2.52 5.46
N CYS A 62 4.42 3.70 4.83
CA CYS A 62 3.29 4.29 4.11
C CYS A 62 2.84 3.45 2.91
N ILE A 63 3.78 3.03 2.04
CA ILE A 63 3.44 2.30 0.82
C ILE A 63 3.00 0.87 1.15
N SER A 64 3.66 0.18 2.07
CA SER A 64 3.27 -1.20 2.46
C SER A 64 1.99 -1.25 3.31
N ASN A 65 1.47 -0.11 3.75
CA ASN A 65 0.14 0.00 4.36
C ASN A 65 -1.00 0.07 3.33
N LYS A 66 -0.70 0.32 2.04
CA LYS A 66 -1.72 0.33 0.97
C LYS A 66 -2.17 -1.10 0.64
N MET A 67 -3.38 -1.23 0.10
CA MET A 67 -3.85 -2.49 -0.47
C MET A 67 -2.92 -2.89 -1.62
N GLY A 68 -2.36 -4.10 -1.53
CA GLY A 68 -1.39 -4.62 -2.50
C GLY A 68 -1.63 -6.10 -2.78
N LEU A 69 -0.75 -6.67 -3.60
CA LEU A 69 -0.76 -8.07 -4.00
C LEU A 69 0.47 -8.76 -3.43
N SER A 70 0.33 -10.02 -3.02
CA SER A 70 1.43 -10.80 -2.45
C SER A 70 1.54 -12.16 -3.15
N LEU A 71 2.74 -12.51 -3.54
CA LEU A 71 3.09 -13.84 -4.05
C LEU A 71 3.82 -14.60 -2.95
N GLY A 72 3.29 -15.76 -2.58
CA GLY A 72 3.98 -16.71 -1.68
C GLY A 72 4.83 -17.71 -2.45
N ASP A 73 5.71 -18.42 -1.75
CA ASP A 73 6.72 -19.30 -2.36
C ASP A 73 6.15 -20.45 -3.21
N ASN A 74 4.96 -20.94 -2.85
CA ASN A 74 4.30 -22.05 -3.53
C ASN A 74 3.24 -21.61 -4.56
N SER A 75 3.22 -20.34 -4.93
CA SER A 75 2.21 -19.78 -5.83
C SER A 75 2.70 -19.71 -7.28
N SER A 76 1.79 -19.92 -8.23
CA SER A 76 2.06 -19.78 -9.67
C SER A 76 2.34 -18.33 -10.04
N GLU A 77 3.57 -18.04 -10.47
CA GLU A 77 3.96 -16.72 -10.95
C GLU A 77 3.13 -16.28 -12.16
N ALA A 78 2.79 -17.22 -13.05
CA ALA A 78 1.96 -16.94 -14.22
C ALA A 78 0.55 -16.47 -13.84
N ASP A 79 -0.07 -17.08 -12.82
CA ASP A 79 -1.38 -16.65 -12.37
C ASP A 79 -1.31 -15.35 -11.58
N PHE A 80 -0.26 -15.16 -10.80
CA PHE A 80 -0.02 -13.90 -10.10
C PHE A 80 0.15 -12.72 -11.07
N VAL A 81 0.88 -12.89 -12.17
CA VAL A 81 0.99 -11.86 -13.21
C VAL A 81 -0.40 -11.51 -13.78
N LYS A 82 -1.28 -12.49 -13.99
CA LYS A 82 -2.67 -12.21 -14.42
C LYS A 82 -3.43 -11.40 -13.37
N GLU A 83 -3.22 -11.65 -12.08
CA GLU A 83 -3.81 -10.85 -10.99
C GLU A 83 -3.29 -9.42 -10.97
N VAL A 84 -1.98 -9.23 -11.17
CA VAL A 84 -1.36 -7.90 -11.28
C VAL A 84 -1.96 -7.13 -12.45
N VAL A 85 -2.05 -7.74 -13.64
CA VAL A 85 -2.66 -7.10 -14.83
C VAL A 85 -4.11 -6.68 -14.55
N LYS A 86 -4.90 -7.55 -13.92
CA LYS A 86 -6.28 -7.23 -13.53
C LYS A 86 -6.36 -6.06 -12.54
N ALA A 87 -5.44 -5.99 -11.57
CA ALA A 87 -5.40 -4.89 -10.62
C ALA A 87 -5.06 -3.56 -11.30
N VAL A 88 -4.09 -3.56 -12.23
CA VAL A 88 -3.73 -2.38 -13.02
C VAL A 88 -4.91 -1.93 -13.89
N GLN A 89 -5.59 -2.85 -14.58
CA GLN A 89 -6.76 -2.52 -15.39
C GLN A 89 -7.86 -1.82 -14.58
N ARG A 90 -8.10 -2.25 -13.33
CA ARG A 90 -9.08 -1.59 -12.44
C ARG A 90 -8.66 -0.17 -12.10
N VAL A 91 -7.41 0.02 -11.68
CA VAL A 91 -6.89 1.35 -11.34
C VAL A 91 -6.95 2.30 -12.54
N VAL A 92 -6.62 1.81 -13.74
CA VAL A 92 -6.71 2.61 -14.98
C VAL A 92 -8.16 2.99 -15.28
N ALA A 93 -9.11 2.06 -15.12
CA ALA A 93 -10.52 2.34 -15.30
C ALA A 93 -11.04 3.38 -14.28
N ASP A 94 -10.61 3.30 -13.02
CA ASP A 94 -11.00 4.24 -11.96
C ASP A 94 -10.48 5.66 -12.25
N ILE A 95 -9.25 5.82 -12.74
CA ILE A 95 -8.70 7.12 -13.14
C ILE A 95 -9.53 7.76 -14.26
N GLY A 96 -9.99 6.97 -15.23
CA GLY A 96 -10.84 7.45 -16.33
C GLY A 96 -12.23 7.93 -15.90
N LEU A 97 -12.68 7.57 -14.69
CA LEU A 97 -13.96 8.04 -14.12
C LEU A 97 -13.79 9.38 -13.37
N GLU A 98 -12.62 9.64 -12.79
CA GLU A 98 -12.33 10.86 -12.04
C GLU A 98 -12.28 12.12 -12.93
N GLU A 99 -12.00 11.99 -14.23
CA GLU A 99 -11.98 13.13 -15.17
C GLU A 99 -13.37 13.79 -15.36
N LYS A 100 -14.47 13.08 -15.08
CA LYS A 100 -15.83 13.64 -15.18
C LYS A 100 -16.24 14.52 -14.00
N GLU A 101 -15.56 14.43 -12.85
CA GLU A 101 -15.93 15.15 -11.63
C GLU A 101 -15.12 16.44 -11.37
N ILE A 102 -14.09 16.72 -12.18
CA ILE A 102 -13.20 17.89 -12.03
C ILE A 102 -13.96 19.24 -12.19
N HIS A 103 -15.15 19.25 -12.79
CA HIS A 103 -15.93 20.48 -12.96
C HIS A 103 -16.68 20.98 -11.71
N VAL A 104 -16.89 20.17 -10.66
CA VAL A 104 -17.87 20.57 -9.63
C VAL A 104 -17.28 21.07 -8.30
N GLN A 105 -16.10 20.64 -7.82
CA GLN A 105 -15.66 21.05 -6.47
C GLN A 105 -14.20 21.49 -6.34
N LYS A 106 -13.94 22.77 -6.67
CA LYS A 106 -12.87 23.54 -6.01
C LYS A 106 -13.29 23.85 -4.56
N LYS A 107 -12.33 23.77 -3.61
CA LYS A 107 -12.36 24.04 -2.13
C LYS A 107 -12.93 22.89 -1.27
N LYS A 108 -12.23 22.33 -0.26
CA LYS A 108 -11.20 22.86 0.66
C LYS A 108 -10.16 21.79 1.06
N ARG A 109 -8.92 22.27 1.27
CA ARG A 109 -7.78 21.61 1.92
C ARG A 109 -8.14 21.03 3.30
N LYS A 110 -7.60 19.85 3.61
CA LYS A 110 -7.09 19.51 4.95
C LYS A 110 -5.80 18.71 4.80
N ASP A 111 -4.79 19.17 5.52
CA ASP A 111 -3.44 18.64 5.53
C ASP A 111 -3.40 17.17 5.99
N CYS A 112 -2.45 16.44 5.44
CA CYS A 112 -2.17 15.04 5.76
C CYS A 112 -1.79 14.91 7.25
N LYS A 113 -2.78 14.65 8.10
CA LYS A 113 -2.61 13.81 9.28
C LYS A 113 -2.87 12.39 8.82
N CYS A 114 -1.88 11.52 8.99
CA CYS A 114 -1.98 10.09 8.71
C CYS A 114 -3.14 9.49 9.52
N ASN A 115 -4.34 9.51 8.95
CA ASN A 115 -5.50 8.77 9.45
C ASN A 115 -5.97 7.90 8.29
N CYS A 116 -5.60 6.62 8.35
CA CYS A 116 -6.13 5.57 7.50
C CYS A 116 -7.62 5.37 7.82
N ALA A 117 -8.47 6.22 7.25
CA ALA A 117 -9.92 6.07 7.27
C ALA A 117 -10.48 6.56 5.94
N ILE A 118 -10.18 5.82 4.87
CA ILE A 118 -11.06 5.85 3.71
C ILE A 118 -12.26 5.00 4.10
N LYS A 119 -13.40 5.66 4.41
CA LYS A 119 -14.70 5.01 4.37
C LYS A 119 -14.88 4.50 2.94
N LEU A 120 -14.70 3.20 2.75
CA LEU A 120 -15.10 2.50 1.54
C LEU A 120 -16.64 2.44 1.54
N THR A 121 -17.29 3.42 0.92
CA THR A 121 -18.59 3.18 0.33
C THR A 121 -18.37 2.34 -0.93
N ASP A 122 -18.85 1.11 -0.83
CA ASP A 122 -19.24 0.18 -1.90
C ASP A 122 -18.17 -0.63 -2.64
N PHE A 123 -17.41 -1.41 -1.86
CA PHE A 123 -16.95 -2.73 -2.30
C PHE A 123 -17.92 -3.80 -1.75
N LYS A 124 -18.84 -4.30 -2.58
CA LYS A 124 -19.76 -5.39 -2.21
C LYS A 124 -18.95 -6.66 -1.88
N ARG A 125 -18.64 -6.83 -0.59
CA ARG A 125 -18.07 -8.06 -0.02
C ARG A 125 -19.18 -9.08 0.18
N SER A 126 -19.06 -10.20 -0.53
CA SER A 126 -19.86 -11.41 -0.33
C SER A 126 -19.98 -11.77 1.18
N LYS A 127 -21.22 -11.99 1.63
CA LYS A 127 -21.61 -12.22 3.02
C LYS A 127 -21.16 -13.62 3.49
N THR A 128 -19.98 -13.75 4.12
CA THR A 128 -19.77 -14.88 5.07
C THR A 128 -18.60 -14.74 6.06
N LYS A 129 -17.61 -13.85 5.86
CA LYS A 129 -16.44 -13.79 6.77
C LYS A 129 -16.54 -12.76 7.92
N LYS A 130 -17.64 -12.01 8.03
CA LYS A 130 -17.81 -10.93 9.03
C LYS A 130 -18.13 -11.45 10.45
N LEU A 131 -18.53 -12.71 10.59
CA LEU A 131 -18.93 -13.27 11.89
C LEU A 131 -17.75 -13.83 12.71
N LEU A 132 -16.64 -14.24 12.09
CA LEU A 132 -15.52 -14.85 12.82
C LEU A 132 -14.63 -13.83 13.52
N TYR A 133 -14.36 -12.68 12.89
CA TYR A 133 -13.43 -11.68 13.44
C TYR A 133 -14.01 -10.88 14.61
N LYS A 134 -15.34 -10.75 14.71
CA LYS A 134 -15.98 -10.05 15.84
C LYS A 134 -15.97 -10.88 17.13
N LYS A 135 -15.76 -12.21 17.05
CA LYS A 135 -15.81 -13.10 18.22
C LYS A 135 -14.46 -13.25 18.95
N MET A 136 -13.35 -12.77 18.39
CA MET A 136 -12.02 -12.94 18.97
C MET A 136 -11.51 -11.71 19.74
N PHE A 137 -12.17 -10.55 19.62
CA PHE A 137 -11.75 -9.30 20.26
C PHE A 137 -12.61 -8.87 21.46
N CYS A 138 -13.48 -9.74 21.98
CA CYS A 138 -14.27 -9.46 23.19
C CYS A 138 -13.88 -10.32 24.41
N ASN A 139 -12.73 -11.01 24.41
CA ASN A 139 -12.27 -11.79 25.57
C ASN A 139 -10.75 -11.64 25.83
N LEU A 140 -10.21 -10.42 25.73
CA LEU A 140 -8.96 -10.03 26.38
C LEU A 140 -9.05 -8.57 26.82
#